data_AF-A0A6A6DTD9-F1
#
_entry.id   AF-A0A6A6DTD9-F1
#
_cell.length_a   1.000
_cell.length_b   1.000
_cell.length_c   1.000
_cell.angle_alpha   90.00
_cell.angle_beta   90.00
_cell.angle_gamma   90.00
#
_symmetry.space_group_name_H-M   'P 1'
#
loop_
_entity.id
_entity.type
_entity.pdbx_description
1 polymer ?
#
loop_
_entity_poly.entity_id
_entity_poly.type
_entity_poly.pdbx_seq_one_letter_code
_entity_poly.pdbx_strand_id
1 'polypeptide(L)'
;METYIGRVRTEADAILLFKACCIGSLPRVQERLSEKERQQIKSGSVFVWDEREAGIKRWTDGKLWEVGWMSGSFLTYREKEVNRGESAPAPVLGRRSGKSPGGPDGYRYKPDGLMKQSFSMTTPTGQRLHLISYYARSHSTASNLLQPTTDPALGHV
;
A
#
# COMPACT_ATOMS: atom_id res chain seq x y z
N MET A 1 7.41 -8.87 6.69
CA MET A 1 8.45 -7.89 7.07
C MET A 1 8.16 -6.59 6.34
N GLU A 2 8.07 -5.46 7.04
CA GLU A 2 7.89 -4.13 6.44
C GLU A 2 9.29 -3.49 6.25
N THR A 3 9.51 -2.78 5.14
CA THR A 3 10.75 -2.03 4.90
C THR A 3 10.82 -0.77 5.77
N TYR A 4 9.69 -0.07 5.83
CA TYR A 4 9.57 1.21 6.53
C TYR A 4 8.12 1.40 6.99
N ILE A 5 7.91 2.18 8.05
CA ILE A 5 6.60 2.57 8.55
C ILE A 5 6.49 4.09 8.49
N GLY A 6 5.70 4.60 7.55
CA GLY A 6 5.50 6.03 7.38
C GLY A 6 4.75 6.37 6.08
N ARG A 7 4.80 7.63 5.66
CA ARG A 7 4.04 8.14 4.52
C ARG A 7 4.97 8.55 3.39
N VAL A 8 4.96 7.78 2.30
CA VAL A 8 5.63 8.18 1.03
C VAL A 8 4.71 9.14 0.28
N ARG A 9 5.14 10.38 0.03
CA ARG A 9 4.35 11.39 -0.71
C ARG A 9 5.02 11.83 -2.00
N THR A 10 6.34 11.80 -2.05
CA THR A 10 7.14 12.33 -3.14
C THR A 10 8.07 11.28 -3.72
N GLU A 11 8.61 11.54 -4.91
CA GLU A 11 9.65 10.68 -5.51
C GLU A 11 10.92 10.71 -4.67
N ALA A 12 11.25 11.85 -4.06
CA ALA A 12 12.39 11.99 -3.15
C ALA A 12 12.29 11.03 -1.96
N ASP A 13 11.10 10.86 -1.38
CA ASP A 13 10.86 9.86 -0.32
C ASP A 13 11.16 8.43 -0.83
N ALA A 14 10.67 8.10 -2.03
CA ALA A 14 10.87 6.77 -2.60
C ALA A 14 12.35 6.48 -2.92
N ILE A 15 13.04 7.45 -3.50
CA ILE A 15 14.47 7.36 -3.83
C ILE A 15 15.30 7.23 -2.55
N LEU A 16 14.97 7.97 -1.48
CA LEU A 16 15.64 7.86 -0.19
C LEU A 16 15.49 6.45 0.39
N LEU A 17 14.29 5.88 0.35
CA LEU A 17 14.05 4.50 0.81
C LEU A 17 14.81 3.47 -0.03
N PHE A 18 14.90 3.65 -1.35
CA PHE A 18 15.75 2.81 -2.20
C PHE A 18 17.22 2.88 -1.78
N LYS A 19 17.74 4.10 -1.59
CA LYS A 19 19.13 4.31 -1.14
C LYS A 19 19.39 3.65 0.22
N ALA A 20 18.48 3.82 1.18
CA ALA A 20 18.57 3.21 2.51
C ALA A 20 18.61 1.67 2.45
N CYS A 21 17.83 1.05 1.55
CA CYS A 21 17.86 -0.39 1.32
C CYS A 21 19.17 -0.85 0.63
N CYS A 22 19.72 -0.05 -0.29
CA CYS A 22 20.98 -0.37 -0.98
C CYS A 22 22.17 -0.40 -0.01
N ILE A 23 22.23 0.54 0.95
CA ILE A 23 23.30 0.57 1.96
C ILE A 23 23.07 -0.37 3.15
N GLY A 24 21.96 -1.12 3.15
CA GLY A 24 21.61 -2.07 4.21
C GLY A 24 21.05 -1.44 5.48
N SER A 25 20.74 -0.13 5.47
CA SER A 25 20.16 0.57 6.63
C SER A 25 18.69 0.22 6.86
N LEU A 26 17.96 -0.13 5.81
CA LEU A 26 16.60 -0.63 5.89
C LEU A 26 16.49 -2.01 5.24
N PRO A 27 15.65 -2.92 5.78
CA PRO A 27 15.42 -4.20 5.16
C PRO A 27 14.63 -4.05 3.86
N ARG A 28 14.94 -4.89 2.87
CA ARG A 28 14.16 -5.01 1.64
C ARG A 28 13.52 -6.38 1.57
N VAL A 29 12.39 -6.47 0.88
CA VAL A 29 11.69 -7.75 0.67
C VAL A 29 12.50 -8.59 -0.30
N GLN A 30 12.78 -9.83 0.10
CA GLN A 30 13.57 -10.81 -0.68
C GLN A 30 12.74 -11.98 -1.21
N GLU A 31 11.48 -12.08 -0.79
CA GLU A 31 10.56 -13.11 -1.27
C GLU A 31 9.10 -12.70 -1.06
N ARG A 32 8.15 -13.47 -1.58
CA ARG A 32 6.73 -13.14 -1.46
C ARG A 32 6.29 -13.17 0.00
N LEU A 33 5.48 -12.20 0.39
CA LEU A 33 4.84 -12.19 1.70
C LEU A 33 4.04 -13.47 1.93
N SER A 34 4.25 -14.07 3.10
CA SER A 34 3.40 -15.12 3.66
C SER A 34 1.98 -14.60 3.92
N GLU A 35 1.03 -15.50 4.11
CA GLU A 35 -0.35 -15.12 4.43
C GLU A 35 -0.43 -14.29 5.72
N LYS A 36 0.31 -14.69 6.75
CA LYS A 36 0.40 -13.97 8.02
C LYS A 36 0.87 -12.53 7.82
N GLU A 37 1.91 -12.32 7.01
CA GLU A 37 2.42 -10.97 6.74
C GLU A 37 1.45 -10.11 5.93
N ARG A 38 0.73 -10.70 4.96
CA ARG A 38 -0.31 -9.99 4.20
C ARG A 38 -1.44 -9.49 5.09
N GLN A 39 -1.80 -10.27 6.12
CA GLN A 39 -2.81 -9.87 7.10
C GLN A 39 -2.35 -8.68 7.97
N GLN A 40 -1.05 -8.47 8.13
CA GLN A 40 -0.49 -7.36 8.92
C GLN A 40 -0.35 -6.04 8.14
N ILE A 41 -0.61 -6.02 6.82
CA ILE A 41 -0.55 -4.80 6.00
C ILE A 41 -1.59 -3.79 6.49
N LYS A 42 -1.11 -2.58 6.81
CA LYS A 42 -1.89 -1.49 7.41
C LYS A 42 -1.46 -0.12 6.87
N SER A 43 -2.12 0.93 7.34
CA SER A 43 -1.71 2.30 7.03
C SER A 43 -0.28 2.55 7.53
N GLY A 44 0.57 3.10 6.67
CA GLY A 44 1.98 3.34 6.95
C GLY A 44 2.92 2.22 6.49
N SER A 45 2.42 1.02 6.19
CA SER A 45 3.27 -0.07 5.70
C SER A 45 3.92 0.31 4.36
N VAL A 46 5.24 0.20 4.28
CA VAL A 46 6.01 0.38 3.03
C VAL A 46 6.88 -0.84 2.77
N PHE A 47 6.91 -1.27 1.52
CA PHE A 47 7.69 -2.41 1.05
C PHE A 47 8.54 -1.99 -0.13
N VAL A 48 9.83 -2.29 -0.08
CA VAL A 48 10.80 -2.07 -1.15
C VAL A 48 11.40 -3.41 -1.55
N TRP A 49 11.56 -3.64 -2.84
CA TRP A 49 12.26 -4.82 -3.34
C TRP A 49 12.95 -4.57 -4.68
N ASP A 50 13.92 -5.42 -4.96
CA ASP A 50 14.50 -5.61 -6.27
C ASP A 50 13.76 -6.74 -7.02
N GLU A 51 13.35 -6.50 -8.27
CA GLU A 51 12.57 -7.44 -9.08
C GLU A 51 13.28 -8.81 -9.24
N ARG A 52 14.59 -8.78 -9.48
CA ARG A 52 15.41 -9.96 -9.80
C ARG A 52 15.80 -10.72 -8.54
N GLU A 53 16.20 -10.01 -7.48
CA GLU A 53 16.57 -10.60 -6.20
C GLU A 53 15.37 -11.30 -5.55
N ALA A 54 14.22 -10.62 -5.51
CA ALA A 54 13.02 -11.17 -4.86
C ALA A 54 12.19 -12.10 -5.76
N GLY A 55 12.41 -12.06 -7.09
CA GLY A 55 11.57 -12.76 -8.05
C GLY A 55 10.13 -12.23 -8.11
N ILE A 56 9.91 -10.97 -7.70
CA ILE A 56 8.58 -10.35 -7.62
C ILE A 56 8.43 -9.28 -8.71
N LYS A 57 7.73 -9.62 -9.79
CA LYS A 57 7.37 -8.66 -10.86
C LYS A 57 6.10 -7.87 -10.58
N ARG A 58 5.21 -8.45 -9.78
CA ARG A 58 3.91 -7.88 -9.41
C ARG A 58 3.65 -8.13 -7.94
N TRP A 59 3.29 -7.07 -7.25
CA TRP A 59 2.95 -7.12 -5.84
C TRP A 59 1.59 -7.79 -5.62
N THR A 60 1.50 -8.65 -4.60
CA THR A 60 0.28 -9.38 -4.26
C THR A 60 0.06 -9.34 -2.75
N ASP A 61 -1.02 -8.67 -2.33
CA ASP A 61 -1.35 -8.42 -0.92
C ASP A 61 -2.66 -9.09 -0.47
N GLY A 62 -3.35 -9.76 -1.38
CA GLY A 62 -4.62 -10.46 -1.10
C GLY A 62 -5.82 -9.53 -0.89
N LYS A 63 -5.70 -8.22 -1.17
CA LYS A 63 -6.82 -7.26 -1.10
C LYS A 63 -7.37 -6.96 -2.49
N LEU A 64 -8.65 -6.56 -2.56
CA LEU A 64 -9.29 -6.14 -3.81
C LEU A 64 -9.01 -4.65 -4.04
N TRP A 65 -8.45 -4.34 -5.21
CA TRP A 65 -8.03 -2.99 -5.57
C TRP A 65 -8.78 -2.51 -6.80
N GLU A 66 -9.15 -1.24 -6.78
CA GLU A 66 -9.50 -0.50 -7.98
C GLU A 66 -8.35 0.43 -8.35
N VAL A 67 -8.02 0.46 -9.64
CA VAL A 67 -7.09 1.44 -10.19
C VAL A 67 -7.71 2.82 -10.07
N GLY A 68 -7.01 3.74 -9.41
CA GLY A 68 -7.41 5.12 -9.29
C GLY A 68 -6.73 5.97 -10.35
N TRP A 69 -5.78 6.78 -9.91
CA TRP A 69 -5.12 7.80 -10.73
C TRP A 69 -3.60 7.74 -10.57
N MET A 70 -2.91 8.37 -11.52
CA MET A 70 -1.49 8.70 -11.36
C MET A 70 -1.36 10.02 -10.60
N SER A 71 -0.46 10.06 -9.63
CA SER A 71 -0.12 11.26 -8.85
C SER A 71 1.38 11.44 -8.94
N GLY A 72 1.84 12.31 -9.84
CA GLY A 72 3.24 12.30 -10.28
C GLY A 72 3.60 10.92 -10.81
N SER A 73 4.69 10.35 -10.33
CA SER A 73 5.17 9.01 -10.73
C SER A 73 4.57 7.85 -9.94
N PHE A 74 3.56 8.11 -9.09
CA PHE A 74 2.87 7.07 -8.34
C PHE A 74 1.56 6.68 -9.01
N LEU A 75 1.34 5.37 -9.21
CA LEU A 75 0.02 4.83 -9.53
C LEU A 75 -0.71 4.48 -8.22
N THR A 76 -1.89 5.05 -8.04
CA THR A 76 -2.67 4.90 -6.80
C THR A 76 -3.86 3.98 -7.02
N TYR A 77 -4.15 3.16 -6.02
CA TYR A 77 -5.27 2.22 -5.98
C TYR A 77 -6.10 2.44 -4.72
N ARG A 78 -7.40 2.17 -4.81
CA ARG A 78 -8.34 2.22 -3.69
C ARG A 78 -8.81 0.82 -3.33
N GLU A 79 -8.81 0.49 -2.04
CA GLU A 79 -9.34 -0.78 -1.56
C GLU A 79 -10.86 -0.85 -1.72
N LYS A 80 -11.34 -1.99 -2.24
CA LYS A 80 -12.76 -2.35 -2.34
C LYS A 80 -13.13 -3.39 -1.29
N GLU A 81 -14.41 -3.44 -0.93
CA GLU A 81 -14.97 -4.55 -0.19
C GLU A 81 -14.98 -5.80 -1.07
N VAL A 82 -14.55 -6.93 -0.50
CA VAL A 82 -14.81 -8.22 -1.11
C VAL A 82 -16.28 -8.50 -0.86
N ASN A 83 -17.09 -8.51 -1.91
CA ASN A 83 -18.45 -9.01 -1.82
C ASN A 83 -18.39 -10.47 -1.43
N ARG A 84 -18.56 -10.75 -0.13
CA ARG A 84 -18.91 -12.08 0.35
C ARG A 84 -20.34 -12.35 -0.11
N GLY A 85 -20.50 -12.70 -1.39
CA GLY A 85 -21.73 -13.27 -1.89
C GLY A 85 -22.02 -14.58 -1.14
N GLU A 86 -23.14 -14.60 -0.44
CA GLU A 86 -23.97 -15.79 -0.18
C GLU A 86 -23.37 -16.93 0.64
N SER A 87 -23.30 -16.75 1.97
CA SER A 87 -23.35 -17.86 2.95
C SER A 87 -23.74 -17.33 4.34
N ALA A 88 -24.94 -16.77 4.49
CA ALA A 88 -25.67 -16.73 5.75
C ALA A 88 -27.06 -16.10 5.53
N PRO A 89 -28.18 -16.77 5.88
CA PRO A 89 -29.44 -16.07 6.08
C PRO A 89 -29.34 -15.31 7.41
N ALA A 90 -29.14 -14.00 7.37
CA ALA A 90 -29.27 -13.16 8.57
C ALA A 90 -30.75 -12.79 8.79
N PRO A 91 -31.26 -12.81 10.03
CA PRO A 91 -32.64 -12.47 10.32
C PRO A 91 -32.86 -10.96 10.15
N VAL A 92 -34.03 -10.62 9.61
CA VAL A 92 -34.46 -9.25 9.36
C VAL A 92 -34.77 -8.54 10.68
N LEU A 93 -33.90 -7.63 11.12
CA LEU A 93 -34.27 -6.58 12.07
C LEU A 93 -33.70 -5.23 11.61
N GLY A 94 -34.62 -4.32 11.33
CA GLY A 94 -34.37 -3.11 10.56
C GLY A 94 -33.58 -2.02 11.28
N ARG A 95 -32.92 -1.18 10.48
CA ARG A 95 -32.58 0.20 10.84
C ARG A 95 -32.40 1.05 9.58
N ARG A 96 -33.19 2.12 9.48
CA ARG A 96 -33.09 3.15 8.43
C ARG A 96 -31.86 4.04 8.70
N SER A 97 -30.96 4.18 7.73
CA SER A 97 -30.23 5.43 7.43
C SER A 97 -29.28 5.29 6.23
N GLY A 98 -29.33 6.27 5.32
CA GLY A 98 -28.27 6.58 4.35
C GLY A 98 -28.27 5.81 3.02
N LYS A 99 -29.14 6.18 2.08
CA LYS A 99 -28.98 5.81 0.66
C LYS A 99 -27.74 6.52 0.09
N SER A 100 -26.62 5.81 0.01
CA SER A 100 -25.60 6.10 -1.02
C SER A 100 -26.03 5.38 -2.32
N PRO A 101 -25.95 6.01 -3.50
CA PRO A 101 -26.39 5.39 -4.75
C PRO A 101 -25.42 4.26 -5.10
N GLY A 102 -25.84 3.02 -4.83
CA GLY A 102 -25.14 1.83 -5.28
C GLY A 102 -25.30 1.69 -6.78
N GLY A 103 -24.20 1.77 -7.52
CA GLY A 103 -24.15 1.33 -8.91
C GLY A 103 -24.42 -0.17 -9.04
N PRO A 104 -24.70 -0.66 -10.27
CA PRO A 104 -25.29 -1.97 -10.50
C PRO A 104 -24.43 -3.19 -10.12
N ASP A 105 -23.15 -3.02 -9.78
CA ASP A 105 -22.20 -4.15 -9.66
C ASP A 105 -21.87 -4.58 -8.23
N GLY A 106 -22.62 -4.12 -7.21
CA GLY A 106 -22.48 -4.62 -5.83
C GLY A 106 -21.15 -4.31 -5.14
N TYR A 107 -20.09 -3.87 -5.83
CA TYR A 107 -18.79 -3.56 -5.21
C TYR A 107 -18.85 -2.20 -4.50
N ARG A 108 -18.75 -2.21 -3.17
CA ARG A 108 -18.64 -0.99 -2.36
C ARG A 108 -17.19 -0.71 -1.99
N TYR A 109 -16.86 0.58 -1.91
CA TYR A 109 -15.59 0.98 -1.31
C TYR A 109 -15.66 0.85 0.20
N LYS A 110 -14.58 0.38 0.80
CA LYS A 110 -14.42 0.46 2.25
C LYS A 110 -14.36 1.94 2.67
N PRO A 111 -15.23 2.41 3.57
CA PRO A 111 -15.19 3.78 4.09
C PRO A 111 -13.82 4.13 4.69
N ASP A 112 -13.24 3.19 5.45
CA ASP A 112 -11.90 3.28 6.04
C ASP A 112 -10.87 2.41 5.29
N GLY A 113 -11.07 2.25 3.98
CA GLY A 113 -10.20 1.44 3.14
C GLY A 113 -8.80 1.99 3.00
N LEU A 114 -7.85 1.09 2.74
CA LEU A 114 -6.50 1.48 2.39
C LEU A 114 -6.45 2.07 0.98
N MET A 115 -5.49 2.95 0.81
CA MET A 115 -4.97 3.41 -0.45
C MET A 115 -3.60 2.76 -0.62
N LYS A 116 -3.33 2.25 -1.82
CA LYS A 116 -2.03 1.68 -2.18
C LYS A 116 -1.40 2.56 -3.25
N GLN A 117 -0.13 2.88 -3.11
CA GLN A 117 0.65 3.55 -4.14
C GLN A 117 1.80 2.67 -4.58
N SER A 118 2.01 2.58 -5.89
CA SER A 118 3.16 1.91 -6.48
C SER A 118 4.08 2.92 -7.16
N PHE A 119 5.38 2.77 -6.91
CA PHE A 119 6.45 3.49 -7.61
C PHE A 119 7.48 2.47 -8.08
N SER A 120 8.14 2.75 -9.20
CA SER A 120 9.17 1.87 -9.75
C SER A 120 10.23 2.69 -10.44
N MET A 121 11.47 2.24 -10.33
CA MET A 121 12.63 2.90 -10.92
C MET A 121 13.56 1.84 -11.51
N THR A 122 14.10 2.14 -12.68
CA THR A 122 15.18 1.34 -13.28
C THR A 122 16.48 2.10 -13.13
N THR A 123 17.49 1.51 -12.51
CA THR A 123 18.81 2.11 -12.38
C THR A 123 19.55 2.07 -13.73
N PRO A 124 20.60 2.88 -13.92
CA PRO A 124 21.46 2.79 -15.11
C PRO A 124 22.11 1.41 -15.30
N THR A 125 22.30 0.65 -14.22
CA THR A 125 22.81 -0.73 -14.25
C THR A 125 21.75 -1.77 -14.64
N GLY A 126 20.53 -1.33 -14.98
CA GLY A 126 19.42 -2.19 -15.38
C GLY A 126 18.66 -2.83 -14.21
N GLN A 127 18.95 -2.41 -12.98
CA GLN A 127 18.29 -2.93 -11.78
C GLN A 127 16.88 -2.35 -11.68
N ARG A 128 15.87 -3.20 -11.48
CA ARG A 128 14.46 -2.77 -11.35
C ARG A 128 14.04 -2.78 -9.89
N LEU A 129 13.89 -1.59 -9.33
CA LEU A 129 13.48 -1.39 -7.95
C LEU A 129 12.01 -1.00 -7.91
N HIS A 130 11.29 -1.56 -6.96
CA HIS A 130 9.87 -1.33 -6.78
C HIS A 130 9.57 -0.95 -5.34
N LEU A 131 8.59 -0.06 -5.19
CA LEU A 131 8.06 0.36 -3.90
C LEU A 131 6.54 0.26 -3.91
N ILE A 132 6.00 -0.27 -2.81
CA ILE A 132 4.58 -0.23 -2.50
C ILE A 132 4.40 0.44 -1.14
N SER A 133 3.57 1.48 -1.09
CA SER A 133 3.19 2.14 0.15
C SER A 133 1.68 2.09 0.38
N TYR A 134 1.30 1.92 1.64
CA TYR A 134 -0.08 1.87 2.08
C TYR A 134 -0.39 3.03 3.01
N TYR A 135 -1.57 3.62 2.86
CA TYR A 135 -2.07 4.63 3.78
C TYR A 135 -3.60 4.58 3.82
N ALA A 136 -4.19 4.85 4.98
CA ALA A 136 -5.63 5.03 5.08
C ALA A 136 -6.03 6.45 4.65
N ARG A 137 -7.25 6.59 4.15
CA ARG A 137 -7.83 7.91 3.84
C ARG A 137 -8.24 8.70 5.08
N SER A 138 -8.54 8.02 6.19
CA SER A 138 -9.02 8.66 7.40
C SER A 138 -7.94 9.57 7.99
N HIS A 139 -8.31 10.82 8.25
CA HIS A 139 -7.38 11.89 8.61
C HIS A 139 -6.60 11.57 9.91
N SER A 140 -7.24 10.89 10.86
CA SER A 140 -6.67 10.56 12.17
C SER A 140 -5.47 9.61 12.12
N THR A 141 -5.41 8.72 11.12
CA THR A 141 -4.28 7.78 10.95
C THR A 141 -3.26 8.29 9.93
N ALA A 142 -3.68 9.18 9.02
CA ALA A 142 -2.80 9.79 8.04
C ALA A 142 -1.93 10.91 8.61
N SER A 143 -2.38 11.61 9.67
CA SER A 143 -1.69 12.78 10.23
C SER A 143 -0.42 12.47 11.02
N ASN A 144 -0.26 11.23 11.50
CA ASN A 144 0.82 10.86 12.42
C ASN A 144 2.00 10.13 11.76
N LEU A 145 1.93 9.88 10.45
CA LEU A 145 2.95 9.13 9.72
C LEU A 145 4.03 10.09 9.20
N LEU A 146 5.28 9.89 9.63
CA LEU A 146 6.43 10.64 9.15
C LEU A 146 6.70 10.37 7.67
N GLN A 147 7.18 11.39 6.96
CA GLN A 147 7.68 11.21 5.59
C GLN A 147 9.16 10.84 5.65
N PRO A 148 9.65 9.90 4.82
CA PRO A 148 11.06 9.50 4.81
C PRO A 148 12.05 10.67 4.78
N THR A 149 11.80 11.67 3.92
CA THR A 149 12.67 12.86 3.79
C THR A 149 12.72 13.76 5.03
N THR A 150 11.75 13.62 5.93
CA THR A 150 11.68 14.37 7.20
C THR A 150 11.96 13.50 8.42
N ASP A 151 12.22 12.22 8.22
CA ASP A 151 12.45 11.27 9.30
C ASP A 151 13.91 11.38 9.79
N PRO A 152 14.15 11.81 11.04
CA PRO A 152 15.50 11.91 11.58
C PRO A 152 16.26 10.58 11.56
N ALA A 153 15.55 9.45 11.63
CA ALA A 153 16.16 8.12 11.59
C ALA A 153 16.75 7.78 10.21
N LEU A 154 16.41 8.53 9.16
CA LEU A 154 17.00 8.41 7.82
C LEU A 154 17.95 9.56 7.48
N GLY A 155 18.25 10.44 8.43
CA GLY A 155 19.09 11.61 8.20
C GLY A 155 20.54 11.29 7.81
N HIS A 156 21.02 10.07 8.08
CA HIS A 156 22.36 9.60 7.70
C HIS A 156 22.42 8.98 6.29
N VAL A 157 21.28 8.79 5.63
CA VAL A 157 21.17 8.13 4.31
C VAL A 157 21.48 9.13 3.20
#